data_AF-A0A7X5D9A2-F1
#
_entry.id   AF-A0A7X5D9A2-F1
#
_cell.length_a   1.000
_cell.length_b   1.000
_cell.length_c   1.000
_cell.angle_alpha   90.00
_cell.angle_beta   90.00
_cell.angle_gamma   90.00
#
_symmetry.space_group_name_H-M   'P 1'
#
loop_
_entity.id
_entity.type
_entity.pdbx_description
1 polymer ?
#
loop_
_entity_poly.entity_id
_entity_poly.type
_entity_poly.pdbx_seq_one_letter_code
_entity_poly.pdbx_strand_id
1 'polypeptide(L)'
;MNSMVLFIVTLLFGWCGVHKFIQKKYGQGFLYLFTFGIFGIGWFIDCIRAFLAVFQHKVKVPAAPAPSQDDMVEQLCLSLDPEFVSFVLPMIKSGLPYERIRQAYLSSHPDSDCEDLMLRIGYVHGYCSTATTLANLRDCGASKYRIVSMIDNDLCDICRKYKGRTFPVSSARIGYNCPPFHLGCRCVIVMEE
;
A
#
# COMPACT_ATOMS: atom_id res chain seq x y z
N MET A 1 16.77 -15.75 -1.32
CA MET A 1 17.55 -16.82 -0.65
C MET A 1 17.12 -16.84 0.82
N ASN A 2 16.86 -18.01 1.40
CA ASN A 2 16.41 -18.10 2.79
C ASN A 2 17.45 -17.44 3.72
N SER A 3 17.01 -16.53 4.60
CA SER A 3 17.87 -15.84 5.55
C SER A 3 18.67 -16.82 6.42
N MET A 4 18.08 -17.98 6.72
CA MET A 4 18.76 -19.08 7.41
C MET A 4 19.93 -19.64 6.61
N VAL A 5 19.78 -19.84 5.30
CA VAL A 5 20.85 -20.34 4.43
C VAL A 5 21.97 -19.31 4.32
N LEU A 6 21.65 -18.02 4.17
CA LEU A 6 22.65 -16.96 4.15
C LEU A 6 23.40 -16.86 5.47
N PHE A 7 22.71 -17.03 6.61
CA PHE A 7 23.33 -17.05 7.93
C PHE A 7 24.30 -18.22 8.09
N ILE A 8 23.88 -19.45 7.77
CA ILE A 8 24.73 -20.66 7.87
C ILE A 8 25.99 -20.50 7.00
N VAL A 9 25.84 -20.01 5.77
CA VAL A 9 26.97 -19.79 4.86
C VAL A 9 27.89 -18.68 5.38
N THR A 10 27.35 -17.60 5.95
CA THR A 10 28.15 -16.50 6.53
C THR A 10 28.86 -16.96 7.81
N LEU A 11 28.25 -17.84 8.60
CA LEU A 11 28.85 -18.39 9.82
C LEU A 11 30.03 -19.33 9.50
N LEU A 12 29.84 -20.30 8.60
CA LEU A 12 30.82 -21.34 8.30
C LEU A 12 31.90 -20.94 7.29
N PHE A 13 31.53 -20.12 6.29
CA PHE A 13 32.41 -19.73 5.18
C PHE A 13 32.61 -18.21 5.05
N GLY A 14 32.14 -17.42 6.01
CA GLY A 14 32.23 -15.95 5.94
C GLY A 14 33.65 -15.40 6.12
N TRP A 15 34.55 -16.14 6.74
CA TRP A 15 35.98 -15.81 6.81
C TRP A 15 36.67 -15.87 5.44
N CYS A 16 36.19 -16.74 4.53
CA CYS A 16 36.58 -16.77 3.11
C CYS A 16 35.80 -15.79 2.23
N GLY A 17 34.80 -15.08 2.77
CA GLY A 17 34.00 -14.12 2.01
C GLY A 17 33.03 -14.73 0.99
N VAL A 18 32.76 -16.04 1.03
CA VAL A 18 31.91 -16.75 0.05
C VAL A 18 30.51 -16.14 -0.04
N HIS A 19 29.96 -15.67 1.09
CA HIS A 19 28.66 -14.99 1.14
C HIS A 19 28.59 -13.73 0.27
N LYS A 20 29.70 -13.00 0.06
CA LYS A 20 29.75 -11.82 -0.81
C LYS A 20 29.70 -12.18 -2.30
N PHE A 21 30.26 -13.32 -2.68
CA PHE A 21 30.18 -13.85 -4.04
C PHE A 21 28.76 -14.29 -4.39
N ILE A 22 28.05 -14.92 -3.43
CA ILE A 22 26.63 -15.28 -3.60
C ILE A 22 25.76 -14.02 -3.74
N GLN A 23 26.13 -12.93 -3.06
CA GLN A 23 25.49 -11.62 -3.20
C GLN A 23 25.87 -10.86 -4.49
N LYS A 24 26.60 -11.50 -5.43
CA LYS A 24 27.10 -10.90 -6.69
C LYS A 24 27.99 -9.66 -6.48
N LYS A 25 28.57 -9.48 -5.29
CA LYS A 25 29.49 -8.38 -4.95
C LYS A 25 30.93 -8.83 -5.10
N TYR A 26 31.33 -9.13 -6.34
CA TYR A 26 32.63 -9.74 -6.66
C TYR A 26 33.82 -8.92 -6.15
N GLY A 27 33.78 -7.58 -6.26
CA GLY A 27 34.86 -6.72 -5.76
C GLY A 27 35.09 -6.83 -4.25
N GLN A 28 34.01 -6.88 -3.45
CA GLN A 28 34.12 -7.08 -2.00
C GLN A 28 34.49 -8.51 -1.63
N GLY A 29 34.06 -9.50 -2.42
CA GLY A 29 34.45 -10.90 -2.24
C GLY A 29 35.94 -11.12 -2.45
N PHE A 30 36.51 -10.57 -3.53
CA PHE A 30 37.95 -10.61 -3.77
C PHE A 30 38.72 -9.86 -2.69
N LEU A 31 38.23 -8.69 -2.26
CA LEU A 31 38.83 -7.97 -1.15
C LEU A 31 38.86 -8.84 0.11
N TYR A 32 37.76 -9.49 0.48
CA TYR A 32 37.71 -10.40 1.64
C TYR A 32 38.68 -11.57 1.52
N LEU A 33 38.82 -12.16 0.34
CA LEU A 33 39.66 -13.33 0.10
C LEU A 33 41.15 -13.00 0.27
N PHE A 34 41.61 -11.89 -0.30
CA PHE A 34 43.01 -11.47 -0.23
C PHE A 34 43.41 -10.93 1.14
N THR A 35 42.43 -10.65 1.98
CA THR A 35 42.65 -9.95 3.23
C THR A 35 42.18 -10.74 4.45
N PHE A 36 41.75 -11.99 4.24
CA PHE A 36 41.17 -12.88 5.27
C PHE A 36 40.04 -12.18 6.06
N GLY A 37 39.15 -11.49 5.33
CA GLY A 37 38.05 -10.70 5.88
C GLY A 37 38.46 -9.50 6.74
N ILE A 38 39.72 -9.06 6.59
CA ILE A 38 40.56 -8.16 7.41
C ILE A 38 40.35 -8.33 8.90
N PHE A 39 41.18 -9.23 9.43
CA PHE A 39 41.35 -9.58 10.84
C PHE A 39 40.12 -10.19 11.52
N GLY A 40 39.19 -10.77 10.75
CA GLY A 40 38.02 -11.47 11.30
C GLY A 40 36.93 -10.55 11.85
N ILE A 41 37.19 -9.24 11.96
CA ILE A 41 36.21 -8.23 12.39
C ILE A 41 35.10 -8.10 11.34
N GLY A 42 35.46 -8.04 10.06
CA GLY A 42 34.46 -7.99 8.99
C GLY A 42 33.51 -9.18 9.03
N TRP A 43 34.05 -10.39 9.22
CA TRP A 43 33.25 -11.61 9.37
C TRP A 43 32.35 -11.54 10.61
N PHE A 44 32.86 -11.07 11.75
CA PHE A 44 32.07 -10.93 12.98
C PHE A 44 30.88 -9.97 12.81
N ILE A 45 31.09 -8.82 12.17
CA ILE A 45 30.01 -7.86 11.88
C ILE A 45 28.99 -8.48 10.90
N ASP A 46 29.45 -9.22 9.89
CA ASP A 46 28.57 -9.91 8.96
C ASP A 46 27.77 -11.04 9.65
N CYS A 47 28.34 -11.74 10.63
CA CYS A 47 27.65 -12.70 11.49
C CYS A 47 26.56 -12.02 12.34
N ILE A 48 26.86 -10.89 12.97
CA ILE A 48 25.85 -10.12 13.74
C ILE A 48 24.72 -9.66 12.81
N ARG A 49 25.04 -9.14 11.63
CA ARG A 49 24.01 -8.69 10.67
C ARG A 49 23.14 -9.86 10.18
N ALA A 50 23.76 -10.99 9.85
CA ALA A 50 23.04 -12.18 9.40
C ALA A 50 22.21 -12.80 10.54
N PHE A 51 22.71 -12.78 11.77
CA PHE A 51 21.98 -13.20 12.97
C PHE A 51 20.77 -12.28 13.22
N LEU A 52 20.97 -10.96 13.23
CA LEU A 52 19.87 -10.00 13.34
C LEU A 52 18.84 -10.21 12.22
N ALA A 53 19.25 -10.57 11.00
CA ALA A 53 18.34 -10.89 9.90
C ALA A 53 17.58 -12.23 10.08
N VAL A 54 18.08 -13.15 10.91
CA VAL A 54 17.39 -14.39 11.31
C VAL A 54 16.36 -14.12 12.41
N PHE A 55 16.68 -13.28 13.39
CA PHE A 55 15.75 -12.85 14.44
C PHE A 55 14.73 -11.82 13.96
N GLN A 56 15.08 -11.09 12.91
CA GLN A 56 14.12 -10.42 12.04
C GLN A 56 13.44 -11.47 11.14
N HIS A 57 12.78 -12.47 11.75
CA HIS A 57 11.48 -12.84 11.20
C HIS A 57 10.72 -11.54 11.11
N LYS A 58 10.53 -11.03 9.88
CA LYS A 58 10.01 -9.70 9.63
C LYS A 58 8.99 -9.31 10.69
N VAL A 59 9.40 -8.45 11.63
CA VAL A 59 8.46 -7.45 12.10
C VAL A 59 8.24 -6.63 10.84
N LYS A 60 7.20 -7.01 10.09
CA LYS A 60 6.46 -6.08 9.25
C LYS A 60 6.19 -4.95 10.22
N VAL A 61 7.01 -3.89 10.17
CA VAL A 61 6.67 -2.62 10.82
C VAL A 61 5.22 -2.45 10.44
N PRO A 62 4.26 -2.48 11.40
CA PRO A 62 2.87 -2.46 11.03
C PRO A 62 2.73 -1.24 10.15
N ALA A 63 2.44 -1.48 8.87
CA ALA A 63 2.00 -0.44 7.97
C ALA A 63 0.93 0.27 8.78
N ALA A 64 1.11 1.57 9.04
CA ALA A 64 0.20 2.39 9.84
C ALA A 64 -1.20 1.82 9.65
N PRO A 65 -1.85 1.29 10.70
CA PRO A 65 -2.88 0.27 10.59
C PRO A 65 -3.81 0.62 9.44
N ALA A 66 -4.18 -0.38 8.62
CA ALA A 66 -5.23 -0.15 7.63
C ALA A 66 -6.33 0.62 8.36
N PRO A 67 -6.78 1.78 7.82
CA PRO A 67 -7.77 2.59 8.52
C PRO A 67 -8.82 1.59 8.98
N SER A 68 -8.99 1.51 10.30
CA SER A 68 -9.92 0.57 10.89
C SER A 68 -11.28 0.79 10.22
N GLN A 69 -12.16 -0.22 10.24
CA GLN A 69 -13.48 -0.05 9.62
C GLN A 69 -14.19 1.22 10.17
N ASP A 70 -13.89 1.57 11.41
CA ASP A 70 -14.38 2.77 12.10
C ASP A 70 -13.73 4.05 11.54
N ASP A 71 -12.40 4.07 11.31
CA ASP A 71 -11.70 5.21 10.69
C ASP A 71 -12.22 5.50 9.26
N MET A 72 -12.49 4.45 8.48
CA MET A 72 -13.05 4.61 7.13
C MET A 72 -14.43 5.26 7.17
N VAL A 73 -15.31 4.77 8.05
CA VAL A 73 -16.67 5.32 8.19
C VAL A 73 -16.61 6.76 8.68
N GLU A 74 -15.75 7.06 9.65
CA GLU A 74 -15.56 8.42 10.16
C GLU A 74 -15.11 9.39 9.05
N GLN A 75 -14.10 9.01 8.25
CA GLN A 75 -13.64 9.83 7.14
C GLN A 75 -14.70 10.02 6.04
N LEU A 76 -15.51 9.00 5.77
CA LEU A 76 -16.65 9.15 4.86
C LEU A 76 -17.68 10.12 5.43
N CYS A 77 -18.07 9.97 6.69
CA CYS A 77 -19.04 10.83 7.38
C CYS A 77 -18.58 12.30 7.52
N LEU A 78 -17.27 12.57 7.45
CA LEU A 78 -16.74 13.94 7.37
C LEU A 78 -16.91 14.57 5.98
N SER A 79 -17.07 13.75 4.93
CA SER A 79 -17.15 14.20 3.53
C SER A 79 -18.55 14.08 2.92
N LEU A 80 -19.43 13.28 3.52
CA LEU A 80 -20.81 13.03 3.13
C LEU A 80 -21.70 12.91 4.37
N ASP A 81 -23.00 13.08 4.19
CA ASP A 81 -23.98 12.93 5.27
C ASP A 81 -23.91 11.54 5.92
N PRO A 82 -23.82 11.44 7.26
CA PRO A 82 -23.70 10.15 7.97
C PRO A 82 -24.85 9.18 7.68
N GLU A 83 -26.07 9.68 7.52
CA GLU A 83 -27.25 8.88 7.17
C GLU A 83 -27.09 8.23 5.79
N PHE A 84 -26.57 8.99 4.82
CA PHE A 84 -26.32 8.47 3.47
C PHE A 84 -25.24 7.37 3.49
N VAL A 85 -24.13 7.63 4.18
CA VAL A 85 -23.01 6.68 4.27
C VAL A 85 -23.47 5.37 4.94
N SER A 86 -24.19 5.46 6.07
CA SER A 86 -24.67 4.29 6.80
C SER A 86 -25.67 3.45 5.99
N PHE A 87 -26.48 4.08 5.15
CA PHE A 87 -27.42 3.40 4.25
C PHE A 87 -26.71 2.70 3.08
N VAL A 88 -25.78 3.39 2.40
CA VAL A 88 -25.20 2.94 1.14
C VAL A 88 -24.02 1.98 1.33
N LEU A 89 -23.22 2.17 2.38
CA LEU A 89 -22.01 1.39 2.62
C LEU A 89 -22.25 -0.13 2.71
N PRO A 90 -23.28 -0.65 3.42
CA PRO A 90 -23.57 -2.08 3.45
C PRO A 90 -23.92 -2.64 2.07
N MET A 91 -24.66 -1.89 1.26
CA MET A 91 -25.06 -2.32 -0.09
C MET A 91 -23.87 -2.39 -1.04
N ILE A 92 -22.98 -1.41 -0.96
CA ILE A 92 -21.71 -1.40 -1.71
C ILE A 92 -20.84 -2.59 -1.32
N LYS A 93 -20.68 -2.85 -0.01
CA LYS A 93 -19.93 -4.01 0.48
C LYS A 93 -20.54 -5.33 0.04
N SER A 94 -21.86 -5.36 -0.15
CA SER A 94 -22.60 -6.53 -0.63
C SER A 94 -22.53 -6.68 -2.16
N GLY A 95 -21.87 -5.76 -2.87
CA GLY A 95 -21.67 -5.81 -4.31
C GLY A 95 -22.92 -5.46 -5.13
N LEU A 96 -23.88 -4.73 -4.56
CA LEU A 96 -25.06 -4.30 -5.31
C LEU A 96 -24.65 -3.30 -6.41
N PRO A 97 -25.26 -3.38 -7.60
CA PRO A 97 -25.02 -2.41 -8.65
C PRO A 97 -25.57 -1.04 -8.25
N TYR A 98 -24.93 0.05 -8.70
CA TYR A 98 -25.26 1.41 -8.26
C TYR A 98 -26.71 1.79 -8.52
N GLU A 99 -27.27 1.31 -9.63
CA GLU A 99 -28.68 1.58 -9.97
C GLU A 99 -29.65 0.99 -8.95
N ARG A 100 -29.35 -0.19 -8.38
CA ARG A 100 -30.17 -0.79 -7.31
C ARG A 100 -30.04 -0.01 -6.01
N ILE A 101 -28.83 0.45 -5.69
CA ILE A 101 -28.58 1.28 -4.50
C ILE A 101 -29.32 2.60 -4.62
N ARG A 102 -29.26 3.24 -5.78
CA ARG A 102 -29.99 4.46 -6.12
C ARG A 102 -31.49 4.28 -5.91
N GLN A 103 -32.08 3.23 -6.51
CA GLN A 103 -33.49 2.94 -6.36
C GLN A 103 -33.90 2.71 -4.90
N ALA A 104 -33.10 1.95 -4.15
CA ALA A 104 -33.33 1.71 -2.73
C ALA A 104 -33.31 3.02 -1.92
N TYR A 105 -32.34 3.89 -2.17
CA TYR A 105 -32.22 5.17 -1.48
C TYR A 105 -33.40 6.11 -1.76
N LEU A 106 -33.82 6.22 -3.03
CA LEU A 106 -34.96 7.06 -3.41
C LEU A 106 -36.29 6.54 -2.86
N SER A 107 -36.44 5.21 -2.76
CA SER A 107 -37.65 4.62 -2.18
C SER A 107 -37.78 4.86 -0.67
N SER A 108 -36.65 5.00 0.04
CA SER A 108 -36.63 5.27 1.48
C SER A 108 -36.61 6.77 1.80
N HIS A 109 -36.16 7.62 0.87
CA HIS A 109 -36.07 9.08 1.04
C HIS A 109 -36.65 9.82 -0.17
N PRO A 110 -37.98 9.90 -0.29
CA PRO A 110 -38.65 10.49 -1.46
C PRO A 110 -38.43 12.01 -1.60
N ASP A 111 -38.10 12.71 -0.51
CA ASP A 111 -37.87 14.16 -0.49
C ASP A 111 -36.38 14.54 -0.71
N SER A 112 -35.50 13.56 -0.88
CA SER A 112 -34.06 13.81 -1.05
C SER A 112 -33.73 14.28 -2.47
N ASP A 113 -32.92 15.34 -2.58
CA ASP A 113 -32.41 15.81 -3.86
C ASP A 113 -31.59 14.72 -4.57
N CYS A 114 -31.98 14.42 -5.80
CA CYS A 114 -31.32 13.43 -6.66
C CYS A 114 -30.00 13.93 -7.25
N GLU A 115 -29.68 15.21 -7.08
CA GLU A 115 -28.51 15.83 -7.69
C GLU A 115 -27.24 15.14 -7.16
N ASP A 116 -26.42 14.65 -8.07
CA ASP A 116 -25.16 13.95 -7.79
C ASP A 116 -25.23 12.65 -6.98
N LEU A 117 -26.41 12.06 -6.76
CA LEU A 117 -26.57 10.81 -6.00
C LEU A 117 -25.67 9.68 -6.52
N MET A 118 -25.56 9.54 -7.84
CA MET A 118 -24.68 8.55 -8.46
C MET A 118 -23.19 8.84 -8.22
N LEU A 119 -22.79 10.12 -8.20
CA LEU A 119 -21.42 10.52 -7.89
C LEU A 119 -21.08 10.28 -6.42
N ARG A 120 -22.03 10.49 -5.51
CA ARG A 120 -21.93 10.17 -4.08
C ARG A 120 -21.79 8.67 -3.85
N ILE A 121 -22.63 7.84 -4.47
CA ILE A 121 -22.50 6.37 -4.42
C ILE A 121 -21.13 5.95 -4.98
N GLY A 122 -20.74 6.49 -6.12
CA GLY A 122 -19.44 6.22 -6.75
C GLY A 122 -18.25 6.62 -5.88
N TYR A 123 -18.35 7.72 -5.14
CA TYR A 123 -17.31 8.15 -4.21
C TYR A 123 -17.15 7.18 -3.04
N VAL A 124 -18.25 6.76 -2.41
CA VAL A 124 -18.24 5.74 -1.33
C VAL A 124 -17.62 4.43 -1.84
N HIS A 125 -17.99 4.00 -3.04
CA HIS A 125 -17.42 2.79 -3.66
C HIS A 125 -15.93 2.96 -3.97
N GLY A 126 -15.53 4.08 -4.57
CA GLY A 126 -14.13 4.38 -4.88
C GLY A 126 -13.25 4.41 -3.64
N TYR A 127 -13.78 4.93 -2.54
CA TYR A 127 -13.13 4.91 -1.23
C TYR A 127 -12.94 3.48 -0.74
N CYS A 128 -14.01 2.67 -0.70
CA CYS A 128 -13.95 1.27 -0.26
C CYS A 128 -12.96 0.45 -1.11
N SER A 129 -13.05 0.60 -2.43
CA SER A 129 -12.16 -0.09 -3.38
C SER A 129 -10.69 0.27 -3.16
N THR A 130 -10.40 1.56 -2.92
CA THR A 130 -9.03 2.00 -2.66
C THR A 130 -8.53 1.54 -1.30
N ALA A 131 -9.37 1.54 -0.26
CA ALA A 131 -9.04 1.01 1.04
C ALA A 131 -8.70 -0.50 0.98
N THR A 132 -9.50 -1.30 0.26
CA THR A 132 -9.20 -2.72 0.02
C THR A 132 -7.91 -2.89 -0.77
N THR A 133 -7.69 -2.08 -1.80
CA THR A 133 -6.45 -2.15 -2.60
C THR A 133 -5.22 -1.82 -1.76
N LEU A 134 -5.29 -0.82 -0.88
CA LEU A 134 -4.22 -0.52 0.07
C LEU A 134 -3.95 -1.67 1.02
N ALA A 135 -4.99 -2.34 1.54
CA ALA A 135 -4.83 -3.53 2.36
C ALA A 135 -4.09 -4.65 1.60
N ASN A 136 -4.52 -4.94 0.36
CA ASN A 136 -3.88 -5.94 -0.50
C ASN A 136 -2.41 -5.59 -0.77
N LEU A 137 -2.09 -4.34 -1.08
CA LEU A 137 -0.71 -3.87 -1.29
C LEU A 137 0.15 -4.07 -0.04
N ARG A 138 -0.41 -3.80 1.14
CA ARG A 138 0.26 -4.02 2.42
C ARG A 138 0.50 -5.50 2.68
N ASP A 139 -0.42 -6.36 2.30
CA ASP A 139 -0.32 -7.81 2.48
C ASP A 139 0.68 -8.46 1.53
N CYS A 140 0.75 -7.97 0.29
CA CYS A 140 1.81 -8.32 -0.66
C CYS A 140 3.19 -7.76 -0.27
N GLY A 141 3.27 -6.87 0.71
CA GLY A 141 4.52 -6.26 1.15
C GLY A 141 5.07 -5.21 0.19
N ALA A 142 4.20 -4.59 -0.61
CA ALA A 142 4.58 -3.51 -1.52
C ALA A 142 5.12 -2.30 -0.75
N SER A 143 6.22 -1.72 -1.24
CA SER A 143 6.85 -0.56 -0.60
C SER A 143 6.19 0.76 -1.02
N LYS A 144 5.78 0.84 -2.29
CA LYS A 144 5.23 2.04 -2.93
C LYS A 144 4.01 1.69 -3.78
N TYR A 145 3.21 2.72 -4.04
CA TYR A 145 2.16 2.70 -5.03
C TYR A 145 2.27 3.92 -5.94
N ARG A 146 1.80 3.79 -7.17
CA ARG A 146 1.70 4.87 -8.14
C ARG A 146 0.25 5.21 -8.40
N ILE A 147 -0.04 6.50 -8.56
CA ILE A 147 -1.37 6.97 -8.92
C ILE A 147 -1.50 6.96 -10.43
N VAL A 148 -2.53 6.26 -10.92
CA VAL A 148 -2.92 6.22 -12.32
C VAL A 148 -4.22 6.99 -12.48
N SER A 149 -4.17 8.04 -13.27
CA SER A 149 -5.35 8.80 -13.69
C SER A 149 -5.76 8.35 -15.09
N MET A 150 -7.04 8.49 -15.44
CA MET A 150 -7.51 8.19 -16.80
C MET A 150 -6.75 9.02 -17.85
N ILE A 151 -6.64 8.46 -19.07
CA ILE A 151 -5.84 9.00 -20.18
C ILE A 151 -6.50 10.23 -20.81
N ASP A 152 -7.76 10.48 -20.48
CA ASP A 152 -8.59 11.57 -21.01
C ASP A 152 -7.99 12.96 -20.75
N ASN A 153 -8.21 13.90 -21.68
CA ASN A 153 -7.78 15.30 -21.57
C ASN A 153 -8.57 16.09 -20.49
N ASP A 154 -9.66 15.54 -19.96
CA ASP A 154 -10.57 16.16 -18.99
C ASP A 154 -10.18 15.87 -17.53
N LEU A 155 -8.88 15.84 -17.24
CA LEU A 155 -8.40 15.73 -15.87
C LEU A 155 -8.57 17.08 -15.17
N CYS A 156 -9.29 17.09 -14.05
CA CYS A 156 -9.34 18.24 -13.16
C CYS A 156 -7.93 18.58 -12.62
N ASP A 157 -7.75 19.82 -12.17
CA ASP A 157 -6.44 20.31 -11.72
C ASP A 157 -5.87 19.50 -10.54
N ILE A 158 -6.74 19.00 -9.66
CA ILE A 158 -6.36 18.15 -8.52
C ILE A 158 -5.79 16.83 -9.05
N CYS A 159 -6.51 16.09 -9.88
CA CYS A 159 -6.04 14.80 -10.40
C CYS A 159 -4.78 14.97 -11.25
N ARG A 160 -4.68 16.05 -12.03
CA ARG A 160 -3.50 16.37 -12.84
C ARG A 160 -2.24 16.53 -11.99
N LYS A 161 -2.35 17.15 -10.81
CA LYS A 161 -1.24 17.31 -9.86
C LYS A 161 -0.65 15.98 -9.42
N TYR A 162 -1.48 14.95 -9.24
CA TYR A 162 -1.08 13.65 -8.70
C TYR A 162 -0.80 12.58 -9.76
N LYS A 163 -1.14 12.82 -11.03
CA LYS A 163 -0.94 11.87 -12.13
C LYS A 163 0.51 11.37 -12.18
N GLY A 164 0.68 10.05 -12.09
CA GLY A 164 1.99 9.40 -12.17
C GLY A 164 2.87 9.55 -10.92
N ARG A 165 2.42 10.25 -9.87
CA ARG A 165 3.19 10.35 -8.62
C ARG A 165 3.19 9.03 -7.87
N THR A 166 4.30 8.77 -7.20
CA THR A 166 4.52 7.59 -6.36
C THR A 166 4.58 7.97 -4.89
N PHE A 167 3.96 7.17 -4.03
CA PHE A 167 3.98 7.38 -2.58
C PHE A 167 4.28 6.07 -1.85
N PRO A 168 4.91 6.13 -0.66
CA PRO A 168 5.03 4.97 0.21
C PRO A 168 3.66 4.43 0.64
N VAL A 169 3.49 3.11 0.64
CA VAL A 169 2.25 2.47 1.12
C VAL A 169 1.98 2.80 2.60
N SER A 170 3.04 2.99 3.38
CA SER A 170 2.97 3.37 4.80
C SER A 170 2.42 4.77 5.06
N SER A 171 2.52 5.70 4.09
CA SER A 171 2.04 7.07 4.22
C SER A 171 0.71 7.32 3.51
N ALA A 172 0.07 6.27 2.99
CA ALA A 172 -1.19 6.38 2.26
C ALA A 172 -2.32 6.96 3.12
N ARG A 173 -2.95 8.03 2.62
CA ARG A 173 -4.10 8.73 3.18
C ARG A 173 -5.07 9.06 2.06
N ILE A 174 -6.22 8.40 2.07
CA ILE A 174 -7.30 8.63 1.10
C ILE A 174 -7.77 10.09 1.21
N GLY A 175 -8.03 10.73 0.07
CA GLY A 175 -8.40 12.15 -0.01
C GLY A 175 -7.23 13.13 -0.03
N TYR A 176 -6.02 12.72 0.36
CA TYR A 176 -4.85 13.62 0.44
C TYR A 176 -3.71 13.26 -0.51
N ASN A 177 -3.18 12.04 -0.40
CA ASN A 177 -2.13 11.51 -1.28
C ASN A 177 -2.53 10.18 -1.92
N CYS A 178 -3.72 9.69 -1.63
CA CYS A 178 -4.31 8.50 -2.22
C CYS A 178 -5.74 8.85 -2.70
N PRO A 179 -6.16 8.41 -3.90
CA PRO A 179 -7.52 8.63 -4.37
C PRO A 179 -8.56 7.83 -3.56
N PRO A 180 -9.87 8.17 -3.66
CA PRO A 180 -10.44 9.32 -4.38
C PRO A 180 -10.12 10.66 -3.69
N PHE A 181 -9.89 11.72 -4.48
CA PHE A 181 -9.57 13.07 -4.00
C PHE A 181 -10.77 14.01 -3.90
N HIS A 182 -11.81 13.75 -4.68
CA HIS A 182 -13.01 14.57 -4.80
C HIS A 182 -14.17 13.68 -5.28
N LEU A 183 -15.39 14.21 -5.23
CA LEU A 183 -16.57 13.54 -5.78
C LEU A 183 -16.37 13.26 -7.28
N GLY A 184 -16.62 12.03 -7.73
CA GLY A 184 -16.38 11.62 -9.12
C GLY A 184 -14.90 11.40 -9.50
N CYS A 185 -13.98 11.33 -8.52
CA CYS A 185 -12.58 11.02 -8.82
C CYS A 185 -12.43 9.60 -9.41
N ARG A 186 -11.84 9.52 -10.62
CA ARG A 186 -11.60 8.27 -11.36
C ARG A 186 -10.15 7.77 -11.28
N CYS A 187 -9.36 8.33 -10.35
CA CYS A 187 -7.98 7.90 -10.15
C CYS A 187 -7.94 6.58 -9.39
N VAL A 188 -6.98 5.72 -9.76
CA VAL A 188 -6.73 4.43 -9.10
C VAL A 188 -5.27 4.35 -8.66
N ILE A 189 -4.99 3.45 -7.73
CA ILE A 189 -3.62 3.14 -7.31
C ILE A 189 -3.18 1.81 -7.89
N VAL A 190 -1.91 1.73 -8.27
CA VAL A 190 -1.28 0.49 -8.71
C VAL A 190 0.01 0.27 -7.93
N MET A 191 0.39 -0.98 -7.76
CA MET A 191 1.67 -1.33 -7.15
C MET A 191 2.83 -0.77 -7.99
N GLU A 192 3.84 -0.22 -7.32
CA GLU A 192 5.10 0.19 -7.94
C GLU A 192 6.25 -0.48 -7.18
N GLU A 193 7.13 -1.18 -7.91
CA GLU A 193 8.26 -1.93 -7.33
C GLU A 193 9.42 -1.02 -6.87
#